data_AF-A0A2E8AAJ8-F1
#
_entry.id   AF-A0A2E8AAJ8-F1
#
_cell.length_a   1.000
_cell.length_b   1.000
_cell.length_c   1.000
_cell.angle_alpha   90.00
_cell.angle_beta   90.00
_cell.angle_gamma   90.00
#
_symmetry.space_group_name_H-M   'P 1'
#
loop_
_entity.id
_entity.type
_entity.pdbx_description
1 polymer ?
#
loop_
_entity_poly.entity_id
_entity_poly.type
_entity_poly.pdbx_seq_one_letter_code
_entity_poly.pdbx_strand_id
1 'polypeptide(L)'
;SDGQIDQIYNYLVYKFQDSGAYVWARAYLDDMGTVSIFGPFKTETDLTPVENSSLVNGVIEYMKMRYPNLQAFGPNGYVKIP
;
A
#
# COMPACT_ATOMS: atom_id res chain seq x y z
N SER A 1 -11.90 -28.94 11.80
CA SER A 1 -11.05 -27.74 11.96
C SER A 1 -11.66 -26.71 11.04
N ASP A 2 -12.62 -26.00 11.59
CA ASP A 2 -13.66 -25.36 10.82
C ASP A 2 -13.15 -23.99 10.42
N GLY A 3 -12.74 -23.84 9.16
CA GLY A 3 -12.13 -22.64 8.58
C GLY A 3 -13.08 -21.45 8.61
N GLN A 4 -13.27 -20.88 9.79
CA GLN A 4 -13.96 -19.62 9.98
C GLN A 4 -12.99 -18.48 9.65
N ILE A 5 -13.48 -17.51 8.90
CA ILE A 5 -12.74 -16.28 8.60
C ILE A 5 -12.56 -15.52 9.92
N ASP A 6 -11.33 -15.51 10.42
CA ASP A 6 -11.03 -15.09 11.80
C ASP A 6 -11.18 -13.57 12.00
N GLN A 7 -11.08 -12.74 10.95
CA GLN A 7 -11.07 -11.29 11.08
C GLN A 7 -11.72 -10.56 9.89
N ILE A 8 -12.66 -9.66 10.20
CA ILE A 8 -13.18 -8.64 9.29
C ILE A 8 -12.42 -7.35 9.58
N TYR A 9 -11.55 -6.96 8.66
CA TYR A 9 -10.81 -5.71 8.76
C TYR A 9 -11.49 -4.61 7.96
N ASN A 10 -11.82 -3.52 8.63
CA ASN A 10 -12.22 -2.29 7.94
C ASN A 10 -10.95 -1.53 7.55
N TYR A 11 -10.83 -1.19 6.27
CA TYR A 11 -9.70 -0.45 5.75
C TYR A 11 -10.13 0.56 4.69
N LEU A 12 -9.35 1.63 4.56
CA LEU A 12 -9.43 2.58 3.46
C LEU A 12 -8.35 2.23 2.43
N VAL A 13 -8.71 2.23 1.15
CA VAL A 13 -7.76 2.05 0.04
C VAL A 13 -7.69 3.34 -0.76
N TYR A 14 -6.49 3.89 -0.88
CA TYR A 14 -6.16 4.95 -1.81
C TYR A 14 -5.54 4.31 -3.06
N LYS A 15 -6.05 4.63 -4.24
CA LYS A 15 -5.52 4.13 -5.51
C LYS A 15 -4.88 5.26 -6.30
N PHE A 16 -3.69 5.02 -6.84
CA PHE A 16 -2.91 5.95 -7.64
C PHE A 16 -2.48 5.29 -8.93
N GLN A 17 -2.51 6.06 -10.01
CA GLN A 17 -2.11 5.59 -11.33
C GLN A 17 -1.36 6.71 -12.05
N ASP A 18 -0.22 6.37 -12.63
CA ASP A 18 0.51 7.24 -13.55
C ASP A 18 1.33 6.43 -14.55
N SER A 19 1.38 6.88 -15.81
CA SER A 19 2.24 6.30 -16.85
C SER A 19 2.15 4.77 -16.98
N GLY A 20 0.97 4.18 -16.77
CA GLY A 20 0.74 2.74 -16.85
C GLY A 20 1.22 1.93 -15.63
N ALA A 21 1.62 2.60 -14.54
CA ALA A 21 1.93 2.00 -13.26
C ALA A 21 0.83 2.29 -12.23
N TYR A 22 0.61 1.34 -11.33
CA TYR A 22 -0.43 1.38 -10.30
C TYR A 22 0.19 1.22 -8.92
N VAL A 23 -0.19 2.09 -8.01
CA VAL A 23 0.19 2.03 -6.59
C VAL A 23 -1.09 2.15 -5.78
N TRP A 24 -1.18 1.42 -4.67
CA TRP A 24 -2.21 1.71 -3.68
C TRP A 24 -1.63 1.76 -2.28
N ALA A 25 -2.31 2.52 -1.44
CA ALA A 25 -2.02 2.59 -0.02
C ALA A 25 -3.25 2.10 0.76
N ARG A 26 -3.02 1.23 1.75
CA ARG A 26 -4.07 0.69 2.62
C ARG A 26 -3.83 1.17 4.04
N ALA A 27 -4.81 1.86 4.60
CA ALA A 27 -4.85 2.24 6.01
C ALA A 27 -5.94 1.43 6.70
N TYR A 28 -5.59 0.76 7.78
CA TYR A 28 -6.54 -0.04 8.55
C TYR A 28 -7.19 0.83 9.64
N LEU A 29 -8.48 0.63 9.90
CA LEU A 29 -9.20 1.47 10.87
C LEU A 29 -8.87 1.10 12.33
N ASP A 30 -8.36 -0.10 12.58
CA ASP A 30 -7.84 -0.53 13.89
C ASP A 30 -6.39 -0.07 14.15
N ASP A 31 -5.64 0.29 13.11
CA ASP A 31 -4.34 0.97 13.20
C ASP A 31 -4.33 2.24 12.33
N MET A 32 -5.02 3.27 12.82
CA MET A 32 -5.18 4.55 12.11
C MET A 32 -3.86 5.33 11.94
N GLY A 33 -2.77 4.93 12.60
CA GLY A 33 -1.46 5.58 12.53
C GLY A 33 -0.59 5.08 11.38
N THR A 34 -0.94 3.95 10.76
CA THR A 34 -0.09 3.28 9.79
C THR A 34 -0.77 3.15 8.43
N VAL A 35 0.00 3.42 7.37
CA VAL A 35 -0.41 3.11 5.99
C VAL A 35 0.60 2.21 5.30
N SER A 36 0.10 1.15 4.68
CA SER A 36 0.88 0.22 3.87
C SER A 36 0.80 0.58 2.39
N ILE A 37 1.94 0.81 1.74
CA ILE A 37 2.06 1.11 0.32
C ILE A 37 2.41 -0.18 -0.44
N PHE A 38 1.76 -0.39 -1.59
CA PHE A 38 1.95 -1.54 -2.47
C PHE A 38 2.16 -1.09 -3.91
N GLY A 39 3.01 -1.82 -4.63
CA GLY A 39 3.40 -1.50 -6.00
C GLY A 39 4.74 -0.75 -6.06
N PRO A 40 5.07 -0.21 -7.25
CA PRO A 40 4.21 -0.06 -8.41
C PRO A 40 4.04 -1.36 -9.20
N PHE A 41 2.82 -1.59 -9.70
CA PHE A 41 2.45 -2.75 -10.51
C PHE A 41 1.97 -2.34 -11.90
N LYS A 42 1.96 -3.30 -12.83
CA LYS A 42 1.51 -3.07 -14.20
C LYS A 42 0.02 -2.75 -14.31
N THR A 43 -0.84 -3.40 -13.51
CA THR A 43 -2.28 -3.08 -13.40
C THR A 43 -2.80 -3.37 -11.98
N GLU A 44 -4.08 -3.09 -11.71
CA GLU A 44 -4.72 -3.48 -10.44
C GLU A 44 -4.83 -5.01 -10.26
N THR A 45 -4.88 -5.78 -11.35
CA THR A 45 -5.03 -7.24 -11.32
C THR A 45 -3.74 -8.00 -11.66
N ASP A 46 -2.81 -7.34 -12.36
CA ASP A 46 -1.50 -7.86 -12.71
C ASP A 46 -0.45 -7.24 -11.78
N LEU A 47 -0.11 -7.99 -10.73
CA LEU A 47 0.82 -7.60 -9.67
C LEU A 47 2.29 -7.73 -10.08
N THR A 48 2.58 -7.85 -11.37
CA THR A 48 3.96 -7.82 -11.86
C THR A 48 4.57 -6.45 -11.49
N PRO A 49 5.67 -6.43 -10.70
CA PRO A 49 6.34 -5.18 -10.35
C PRO A 49 6.86 -4.47 -11.60
N VAL A 50 6.75 -3.15 -11.62
CA VAL A 50 7.30 -2.30 -12.67
C VAL A 50 8.15 -1.20 -12.04
N GLU A 51 8.96 -0.51 -12.83
CA GLU A 51 9.73 0.65 -12.35
C GLU A 51 8.95 1.94 -12.62
N ASN A 52 8.56 2.65 -11.55
CA ASN A 52 8.05 4.02 -11.64
C ASN A 52 8.31 4.76 -10.32
N SER A 53 9.57 5.17 -10.11
CA SER A 53 10.02 5.85 -8.90
C SER A 53 9.33 7.20 -8.68
N SER A 54 8.95 7.91 -9.75
CA SER A 54 8.26 9.19 -9.65
C SER A 54 6.87 9.03 -9.02
N LEU A 55 6.08 8.06 -9.48
CA LEU A 55 4.78 7.73 -8.89
C LEU A 55 4.93 7.31 -7.43
N VAL A 56 5.87 6.42 -7.13
CA VAL A 56 6.09 5.92 -5.76
C VAL A 56 6.46 7.05 -4.82
N ASN A 57 7.40 7.91 -5.21
CA ASN A 57 7.80 9.06 -4.39
C ASN A 57 6.64 10.02 -4.17
N GLY A 58 5.84 10.31 -5.21
CA GLY A 58 4.64 11.14 -5.07
C GLY A 58 3.62 10.57 -4.09
N VAL A 59 3.40 9.25 -4.12
CA VAL A 59 2.51 8.57 -3.17
C VAL A 59 3.06 8.62 -1.76
N ILE A 60 4.37 8.39 -1.56
CA ILE A 60 5.01 8.48 -0.25
C ILE A 60 4.82 9.89 0.34
N GLU A 61 5.15 10.93 -0.42
CA GLU A 61 4.99 12.32 0.04
C GLU A 61 3.52 12.65 0.35
N TYR A 62 2.59 12.19 -0.49
CA TYR A 62 1.16 12.36 -0.23
C TYR A 62 0.70 11.70 1.09
N MET A 63 1.24 10.51 1.39
CA MET A 63 0.89 9.74 2.57
C MET A 63 1.55 10.25 3.85
N LYS A 64 2.79 10.76 3.79
CA LYS A 64 3.49 11.38 4.94
C LYS A 64 2.72 12.54 5.55
N MET A 65 1.96 13.27 4.73
CA MET A 65 1.10 14.37 5.21
C MET A 65 -0.10 13.89 6.06
N ARG A 66 -0.44 12.59 6.03
CA ARG A 66 -1.68 12.04 6.61
C ARG A 66 -1.43 10.98 7.67
N TYR A 67 -0.35 10.21 7.52
CA TYR A 67 -0.04 9.09 8.40
C TYR A 67 1.35 9.27 8.99
N PRO A 68 1.49 9.11 10.32
CA PRO A 68 2.79 9.21 10.98
C PRO A 68 3.71 8.03 10.67
N ASN A 69 3.16 6.87 10.29
CA ASN A 69 3.93 5.68 9.96
C ASN A 69 3.58 5.17 8.56
N LEU A 70 4.62 5.00 7.73
CA LEU A 70 4.50 4.41 6.41
C LEU A 70 5.31 3.10 6.39
N GLN A 71 4.77 2.10 5.69
CA GLN A 71 5.47 0.86 5.42
C GLN A 71 5.19 0.37 4.00
N ALA A 72 6.13 -0.35 3.40
CA ALA A 72 5.95 -1.04 2.13
C ALA A 72 5.95 -2.56 2.35
N PHE A 73 5.17 -3.29 1.56
CA PHE A 73 5.26 -4.75 1.55
C PHE A 73 6.39 -5.21 0.63
N GLY A 74 7.42 -5.83 1.19
CA GLY A 74 8.56 -6.39 0.47
C GLY A 74 8.66 -7.92 0.61
N PRO A 75 9.71 -8.53 0.06
CA PRO A 75 9.90 -9.99 0.04
C PRO A 75 9.92 -10.62 1.45
N ASN A 76 10.37 -9.86 2.45
CA ASN A 76 10.49 -10.31 3.84
C ASN A 76 9.35 -9.78 4.74
N GLY A 77 8.24 -9.32 4.14
CA GLY A 77 7.14 -8.68 4.85
C GLY A 77 7.22 -7.16 4.83
N TYR A 78 6.57 -6.50 5.80
CA TYR A 78 6.49 -5.05 5.85
C TYR A 78 7.83 -4.42 6.29
N VAL A 79 8.26 -3.40 5.55
CA VAL A 79 9.45 -2.61 5.82
C VAL A 79 9.05 -1.15 6.02
N LYS A 80 9.53 -0.53 7.10
CA LYS A 80 9.26 0.89 7.39
C LYS A 80 9.86 1.79 6.31
N ILE A 81 9.06 2.75 5.85
CA ILE A 81 9.51 3.83 4.96
C ILE A 81 9.92 5.02 5.86
N PRO A 82 11.15 5.56 5.71
CA PRO A 82 11.61 6.73 6.46
C PRO A 82 10.80 8.00 6.19
#